data_AF-A0AAW0DZK9-F1
#
_entry.id   AF-A0AAW0DZK9-F1
#
_cell.length_a   1.000
_cell.length_b   1.000
_cell.length_c   1.000
_cell.angle_alpha   90.00
_cell.angle_beta   90.00
_cell.angle_gamma   90.00
#
_symmetry.space_group_name_H-M   'P 1'
#
loop_
_entity.id
_entity.type
_entity.pdbx_description
1 polymer ?
#
loop_
_entity_poly.entity_id
_entity_poly.type
_entity_poly.pdbx_seq_one_letter_code
_entity_poly.pdbx_strand_id
1 'polypeptide(L)'
;MVRLVSRFFALAALVCAALAKPMSERAMAVHDRRPAPARGFVNSGSPSAGKQLTLRLALKQNNIAGLEKKLYAVSDPASVEYGQHLSADEVAEFVKPTADTLSSVTAWLAEHDLSAKPVSHPPNSPSSRTLTVVKPPSAHSHTASPSTCKHTSTTSHQRPVSCPR
;
A
#
# COMPACT_ATOMS: atom_id res chain seq x y z
N MET A 1 -3.49 16.51 55.54
CA MET A 1 -3.92 17.10 54.25
C MET A 1 -3.14 16.55 53.05
N VAL A 2 -1.80 16.55 53.05
CA VAL A 2 -0.96 16.08 51.91
C VAL A 2 -1.28 14.66 51.41
N ARG A 3 -1.55 13.70 52.31
CA ARG A 3 -1.87 12.30 51.95
C ARG A 3 -3.24 12.14 51.26
N LEU A 4 -4.19 13.03 51.53
CA LEU A 4 -5.53 12.97 50.93
C LEU A 4 -5.50 13.53 49.51
N VAL A 5 -4.74 14.62 49.30
CA VAL A 5 -4.53 15.24 47.99
C VAL A 5 -3.79 14.29 47.04
N SER A 6 -2.76 13.58 47.53
CA SER A 6 -2.00 12.59 46.75
C SER A 6 -2.88 11.41 46.29
N ARG A 7 -3.77 10.90 47.15
CA ARG A 7 -4.71 9.83 46.79
C ARG A 7 -5.75 10.27 45.77
N PHE A 8 -6.22 11.52 45.88
CA PHE A 8 -7.16 12.10 44.93
C PHE A 8 -6.53 12.26 43.53
N PHE A 9 -5.27 12.71 43.49
CA PHE A 9 -4.52 12.82 42.24
C PHE A 9 -4.25 11.46 41.59
N ALA A 10 -3.92 10.45 42.39
CA ALA A 10 -3.71 9.08 41.90
C ALA A 10 -5.00 8.46 41.34
N LEU A 11 -6.14 8.66 42.02
CA LEU A 11 -7.45 8.21 41.54
C LEU A 11 -7.86 8.93 40.24
N ALA A 12 -7.65 10.24 40.14
CA ALA A 12 -7.92 11.00 38.93
C ALA A 12 -7.07 10.52 37.75
N ALA A 13 -5.78 10.26 37.97
CA ALA A 13 -4.88 9.73 36.93
C ALA A 13 -5.29 8.33 36.47
N LEU A 14 -5.70 7.45 37.40
CA LEU A 14 -6.18 6.11 37.08
C LEU A 14 -7.47 6.14 36.23
N VAL A 15 -8.39 7.03 36.56
CA VAL A 15 -9.64 7.23 35.80
C VAL A 15 -9.34 7.77 34.39
N CYS A 16 -8.43 8.74 34.25
CA CYS A 16 -8.00 9.23 32.94
C CYS A 16 -7.35 8.14 32.07
N ALA A 17 -6.54 7.25 32.65
CA ALA A 17 -5.92 6.14 31.93
C ALA A 17 -6.94 5.09 31.48
N ALA A 18 -7.99 4.84 32.27
CA ALA A 18 -9.05 3.89 31.92
C ALA A 18 -9.99 4.40 30.81
N LEU A 19 -10.15 5.72 30.67
CA LEU A 19 -10.96 6.37 29.63
C LEU A 19 -10.16 6.70 28.35
N ALA A 20 -8.84 6.53 28.38
CA ALA A 20 -8.01 6.71 27.20
C ALA A 20 -8.37 5.64 26.16
N LYS A 21 -8.99 6.07 25.05
CA LYS A 21 -9.15 5.21 23.89
C LYS A 21 -7.75 4.87 23.37
N PRO A 22 -7.41 3.59 23.16
CA PRO A 22 -6.16 3.26 22.50
C PRO A 22 -6.15 4.00 21.16
N MET A 23 -5.15 4.84 20.94
CA MET A 23 -4.92 5.53 19.68
C MET A 23 -4.42 4.50 18.66
N SER A 24 -5.31 3.59 18.28
CA SER A 24 -5.09 2.48 17.36
C SER A 24 -6.01 2.59 16.15
N GLU A 25 -6.47 3.80 15.83
CA GLU A 25 -6.96 4.08 14.49
C GLU A 25 -5.82 4.73 13.73
N ARG A 26 -5.15 3.93 12.88
CA ARG A 26 -4.30 4.48 11.82
C ARG A 26 -5.21 5.32 10.93
N ALA A 27 -5.23 6.63 11.14
CA ALA A 27 -5.98 7.56 10.30
C ALA A 27 -5.38 7.51 8.89
N MET A 28 -6.03 6.78 7.99
CA MET A 28 -5.58 6.65 6.60
C MET A 28 -6.03 7.89 5.82
N ALA A 29 -5.08 8.60 5.23
CA ALA A 29 -5.36 9.69 4.30
C ALA A 29 -5.31 9.18 2.85
N VAL A 30 -6.23 9.67 2.02
CA VAL A 30 -6.19 9.41 0.58
C VAL A 30 -5.03 10.20 -0.02
N HIS A 31 -4.05 9.51 -0.61
CA HIS A 31 -2.92 10.17 -1.28
C HIS A 31 -3.33 10.80 -2.60
N ASP A 32 -4.05 10.06 -3.44
CA ASP A 32 -4.54 10.54 -4.73
C ASP A 32 -5.81 9.76 -5.13
N ARG A 33 -6.71 10.44 -5.83
CA ARG A 33 -7.94 9.88 -6.38
C ARG A 33 -8.29 10.62 -7.66
N ARG A 34 -8.53 9.84 -8.72
CA ARG A 34 -9.10 10.40 -9.96
C ARG A 34 -10.53 10.88 -9.70
N PRO A 35 -10.95 12.05 -10.21
CA PRO A 35 -12.31 12.55 -10.00
C PRO A 35 -13.35 11.93 -10.95
N ALA A 36 -12.91 11.35 -12.08
CA ALA A 36 -13.80 10.79 -13.09
C ALA A 36 -13.19 9.57 -13.79
N PRO A 37 -14.03 8.66 -14.33
CA PRO A 37 -13.58 7.59 -15.21
C PRO A 37 -12.80 8.13 -16.42
N ALA A 38 -11.93 7.30 -16.99
CA ALA A 38 -11.27 7.66 -18.24
C ALA A 38 -12.30 7.87 -19.37
N ARG A 39 -11.95 8.69 -20.37
CA ARG A 39 -12.81 8.94 -21.52
C ARG A 39 -13.21 7.61 -22.17
N GLY A 40 -14.49 7.49 -22.53
CA GLY A 40 -15.04 6.26 -23.09
C GLY A 40 -15.42 5.19 -22.06
N PHE A 41 -15.26 5.42 -20.74
CA PHE A 41 -15.76 4.52 -19.71
C PHE A 41 -16.94 5.10 -18.94
N VAL A 42 -17.96 4.28 -18.73
CA VAL A 42 -19.14 4.60 -17.92
C VAL A 42 -19.29 3.63 -16.76
N ASN A 43 -19.73 4.13 -15.61
CA ASN A 43 -20.02 3.31 -14.45
C ASN A 43 -21.22 2.40 -14.73
N SER A 44 -21.07 1.10 -14.48
CA SER A 44 -22.13 0.10 -14.69
C SER A 44 -22.59 -0.57 -13.39
N GLY A 45 -22.38 0.09 -12.25
CA GLY A 45 -22.81 -0.39 -10.94
C GLY A 45 -21.76 -1.21 -10.19
N SER A 46 -22.17 -1.70 -9.01
CA SER A 46 -21.32 -2.51 -8.13
C SER A 46 -20.93 -3.85 -8.79
N PRO A 47 -19.70 -4.33 -8.59
CA PRO A 47 -19.31 -5.69 -8.95
C PRO A 47 -20.22 -6.70 -8.24
N SER A 48 -20.45 -7.86 -8.83
CA SER A 48 -21.20 -8.93 -8.17
C SER A 48 -20.52 -9.31 -6.85
N ALA A 49 -21.32 -9.54 -5.80
CA ALA A 49 -20.90 -9.74 -4.42
C ALA A 49 -19.98 -10.96 -4.15
N GLY A 50 -19.50 -11.68 -5.17
CA GLY A 50 -18.51 -12.76 -5.04
C GLY A 50 -17.20 -12.49 -5.79
N LYS A 51 -17.02 -11.31 -6.40
CA LYS A 51 -15.82 -11.02 -7.21
C LYS A 51 -14.66 -10.61 -6.32
N GLN A 52 -13.62 -11.43 -6.35
CA GLN A 52 -12.33 -11.10 -5.74
C GLN A 52 -11.59 -10.07 -6.61
N LEU A 53 -11.04 -9.05 -5.96
CA LEU A 53 -10.17 -8.07 -6.59
C LEU A 53 -8.73 -8.37 -6.23
N THR A 54 -7.89 -8.48 -7.26
CA THR A 54 -6.44 -8.66 -7.14
C THR A 54 -5.79 -7.28 -7.26
N LEU A 55 -5.33 -6.74 -6.14
CA LEU A 55 -4.66 -5.44 -6.07
C LEU A 55 -3.15 -5.64 -5.96
N ARG A 56 -2.37 -4.75 -6.55
CA ARG A 56 -0.91 -4.74 -6.48
C ARG A 56 -0.44 -3.55 -5.64
N LEU A 57 0.21 -3.82 -4.52
CA LEU A 57 0.73 -2.80 -3.62
C LEU A 57 2.23 -2.66 -3.78
N ALA A 58 2.69 -1.49 -4.24
CA ALA A 58 4.10 -1.13 -4.26
C ALA A 58 4.55 -0.70 -2.86
N LEU A 59 5.56 -1.37 -2.31
CA LEU A 59 6.10 -1.10 -0.98
C LEU A 59 7.20 -0.04 -1.02
N LYS A 60 7.44 0.61 0.13
CA LYS A 60 8.55 1.56 0.28
C LYS A 60 9.88 0.86 0.01
N GLN A 61 10.63 1.42 -0.95
CA GLN A 61 11.96 0.95 -1.31
C GLN A 61 12.98 1.46 -0.28
N ASN A 62 14.02 0.66 0.02
CA ASN A 62 14.93 0.93 1.12
C ASN A 62 16.03 1.94 0.77
N ASN A 63 16.83 1.68 -0.27
CA ASN A 63 18.05 2.45 -0.57
C ASN A 63 18.01 3.11 -1.96
N ILE A 64 17.03 3.99 -2.18
CA ILE A 64 16.89 4.71 -3.45
C ILE A 64 18.04 5.70 -3.69
N ALA A 65 18.48 6.40 -2.64
CA ALA A 65 19.62 7.30 -2.76
C ALA A 65 20.92 6.58 -3.18
N GLY A 66 21.15 5.36 -2.66
CA GLY A 66 22.27 4.52 -3.08
C GLY A 66 22.15 4.03 -4.52
N LEU A 67 20.94 3.63 -4.94
CA LEU A 67 20.67 3.25 -6.32
C LEU A 67 20.90 4.43 -7.28
N GLU A 68 20.40 5.63 -6.93
CA GLU A 68 20.58 6.85 -7.70
C GLU A 68 22.06 7.24 -7.81
N LYS A 69 22.80 7.21 -6.69
CA LYS A 69 24.25 7.46 -6.70
C LYS A 69 24.97 6.49 -7.64
N LYS A 70 24.64 5.20 -7.58
CA LYS A 70 25.27 4.19 -8.44
C LYS A 70 24.87 4.39 -9.91
N LEU A 71 23.62 4.74 -10.19
CA LEU A 71 23.13 5.07 -11.52
C LEU A 71 23.94 6.20 -12.15
N TYR A 72 24.21 7.28 -11.39
CA TYR A 72 25.05 8.37 -11.87
C TYR A 72 26.50 7.93 -12.09
N ALA A 73 27.08 7.19 -11.14
CA ALA A 73 28.46 6.73 -11.25
C ALA A 73 28.71 5.83 -12.48
N VAL A 74 27.73 5.03 -12.90
CA VAL A 74 27.88 4.14 -14.07
C VAL A 74 27.50 4.82 -15.39
N SER A 75 26.82 5.96 -15.34
CA SER A 75 26.35 6.70 -16.53
C SER A 75 27.22 7.92 -16.87
N ASP A 76 28.08 8.36 -15.95
CA ASP A 76 28.99 9.48 -16.17
C ASP A 76 30.27 9.01 -16.89
N PRO A 77 30.58 9.49 -18.11
CA PRO A 77 31.78 9.09 -18.84
C PRO A 77 33.10 9.52 -18.16
N ALA A 78 33.07 10.48 -17.23
CA ALA A 78 34.24 10.85 -16.43
C ALA A 78 34.47 9.95 -15.21
N SER A 79 33.50 9.09 -14.89
CA SER A 79 33.58 8.16 -13.76
C SER A 79 34.38 6.91 -14.11
N VAL A 80 35.14 6.41 -13.13
CA VAL A 80 35.85 5.12 -13.23
C VAL A 80 34.88 3.94 -13.39
N GLU A 81 33.65 4.10 -12.91
CA GLU A 81 32.62 3.06 -12.97
C GLU A 81 31.75 3.12 -14.25
N TYR A 82 32.09 4.00 -15.19
CA TYR A 82 31.33 4.17 -16.43
C TYR A 82 31.13 2.84 -17.17
N GLY A 83 29.88 2.58 -17.58
CA GLY A 83 29.49 1.36 -18.31
C GLY A 83 29.36 0.10 -17.43
N GLN A 84 29.66 0.16 -16.13
CA GLN A 84 29.51 -0.97 -15.20
C GLN A 84 28.09 -1.05 -14.64
N HIS A 85 27.11 -1.33 -15.50
CA HIS A 85 25.71 -1.35 -15.11
C HIS A 85 25.38 -2.47 -14.11
N LEU A 86 24.41 -2.19 -13.22
CA LEU A 86 23.91 -3.16 -12.25
C LEU A 86 23.07 -4.25 -12.94
N SER A 87 23.23 -5.48 -12.48
CA SER A 87 22.31 -6.59 -12.77
C SER A 87 20.95 -6.38 -12.08
N ALA A 88 19.94 -7.12 -12.53
CA ALA A 88 18.59 -7.06 -11.95
C ALA A 88 18.58 -7.43 -10.46
N ASP A 89 19.42 -8.37 -10.04
CA ASP A 89 19.52 -8.82 -8.65
C ASP A 89 20.20 -7.77 -7.77
N GLU A 90 21.24 -7.10 -8.28
CA GLU A 90 21.87 -5.99 -7.55
C GLU A 90 20.91 -4.82 -7.37
N VAL A 91 20.15 -4.45 -8.41
CA VAL A 91 19.08 -3.46 -8.29
C VAL A 91 18.05 -3.89 -7.26
N ALA A 92 17.67 -5.18 -7.23
CA ALA A 92 16.72 -5.72 -6.27
C ALA A 92 17.17 -5.55 -4.83
N GLU A 93 18.45 -5.70 -4.53
CA GLU A 93 18.97 -5.49 -3.17
C GLU A 93 18.91 -4.02 -2.75
N PHE A 94 19.10 -3.06 -3.67
CA PHE A 94 18.91 -1.63 -3.35
C PHE A 94 17.45 -1.29 -3.01
N VAL A 95 16.49 -1.83 -3.77
CA VAL A 95 15.07 -1.46 -3.64
C VAL A 95 14.29 -2.35 -2.67
N LYS A 96 14.89 -3.43 -2.17
CA LYS A 96 14.30 -4.39 -1.22
C LYS A 96 13.74 -3.68 0.01
N PRO A 97 12.43 -3.78 0.30
CA PRO A 97 11.83 -3.22 1.50
C PRO A 97 12.46 -3.78 2.77
N THR A 98 12.47 -2.99 3.84
CA THR A 98 12.93 -3.44 5.15
C THR A 98 11.97 -4.47 5.77
N ALA A 99 12.47 -5.27 6.71
CA ALA A 99 11.66 -6.22 7.46
C ALA A 99 10.49 -5.51 8.19
N ASP A 100 10.74 -4.32 8.74
CA ASP A 100 9.73 -3.48 9.41
C ASP A 100 8.62 -3.01 8.46
N THR A 101 8.98 -2.67 7.22
CA THR A 101 8.00 -2.29 6.19
C THR A 101 7.09 -3.47 5.87
N LEU A 102 7.67 -4.68 5.72
CA LEU A 102 6.92 -5.90 5.44
C LEU A 102 6.00 -6.29 6.60
N SER A 103 6.50 -6.25 7.84
CA SER A 103 5.70 -6.57 9.03
C SER A 103 4.54 -5.59 9.22
N SER A 104 4.81 -4.29 9.07
CA SER A 104 3.79 -3.24 9.21
C SER A 104 2.67 -3.37 8.18
N VAL A 105 3.02 -3.63 6.92
CA VAL A 105 2.03 -3.79 5.84
C VAL A 105 1.26 -5.11 5.99
N THR A 106 1.92 -6.18 6.41
CA THR A 106 1.27 -7.47 6.64
C THR A 106 0.27 -7.39 7.80
N ALA A 107 0.65 -6.72 8.89
CA ALA A 107 -0.26 -6.47 10.02
C ALA A 107 -1.45 -5.61 9.59
N TRP A 108 -1.21 -4.53 8.83
CA TRP A 108 -2.29 -3.68 8.30
C TRP A 108 -3.25 -4.44 7.37
N LEU A 109 -2.74 -5.34 6.53
CA LEU A 109 -3.59 -6.17 5.68
C LEU A 109 -4.44 -7.15 6.51
N ALA A 110 -3.86 -7.76 7.54
CA ALA A 110 -4.57 -8.65 8.45
C ALA A 110 -5.66 -7.93 9.26
N GLU A 111 -5.42 -6.69 9.71
CA GLU A 111 -6.41 -5.82 10.38
C GLU A 111 -7.67 -5.57 9.52
N HIS A 112 -7.57 -5.71 8.20
CA HIS A 112 -8.65 -5.47 7.24
C HIS A 112 -9.15 -6.76 6.54
N ASP A 113 -8.82 -7.94 7.08
CA ASP A 113 -9.19 -9.24 6.51
C ASP A 113 -8.69 -9.44 5.06
N LEU A 114 -7.55 -8.84 4.73
CA LEU A 114 -6.93 -8.90 3.42
C LEU A 114 -5.78 -9.92 3.43
N SER A 115 -5.82 -10.87 2.49
CA SER A 115 -4.72 -11.83 2.31
C SER A 115 -3.67 -11.28 1.34
N ALA A 116 -2.40 -11.33 1.75
CA ALA A 116 -1.26 -10.90 0.95
C ALA A 116 -0.51 -12.11 0.39
N LYS A 117 -0.17 -12.09 -0.90
CA LYS A 117 0.78 -13.03 -1.50
C LYS A 117 1.98 -12.25 -2.06
N PRO A 118 3.23 -12.65 -1.75
CA PRO A 118 4.39 -12.11 -2.40
C PRO A 118 4.30 -12.41 -3.90
N VAL A 119 4.37 -11.38 -4.74
CA VAL A 119 4.53 -11.59 -6.18
C VAL A 119 6.01 -11.66 -6.46
N SER A 120 6.49 -12.86 -6.82
CA SER A 120 7.77 -13.00 -7.50
C SER A 120 7.60 -12.50 -8.94
N HIS A 121 8.36 -11.48 -9.34
CA HIS A 121 8.35 -11.01 -10.72
C HIS A 121 9.23 -11.93 -11.60
N PRO A 122 8.95 -12.03 -12.91
CA PRO A 122 9.89 -12.64 -13.85
C PRO A 122 11.24 -11.89 -13.85
N PRO A 123 12.35 -12.56 -14.23
CA PRO A 123 13.74 -12.11 -14.03
C PRO A 123 14.14 -10.79 -14.71
N ASN A 124 13.25 -10.17 -15.49
CA ASN A 124 13.51 -8.98 -16.31
C ASN A 124 12.71 -7.73 -15.90
N SER A 125 12.19 -7.66 -14.67
CA SER A 125 11.52 -6.45 -14.17
C SER A 125 12.18 -5.98 -12.86
N PRO A 126 12.59 -4.70 -12.73
CA PRO A 126 13.22 -4.18 -11.51
C PRO A 126 12.20 -4.13 -10.35
N SER A 127 12.07 -5.28 -9.67
CA SER A 127 12.01 -5.51 -8.22
C SER A 127 11.32 -4.47 -7.33
N SER A 128 10.18 -3.92 -7.74
CA SER A 128 9.20 -3.43 -6.76
C SER A 128 8.51 -4.65 -6.14
N ARG A 129 8.90 -5.08 -4.92
CA ARG A 129 8.17 -6.14 -4.19
C ARG A 129 6.72 -5.71 -4.10
N THR A 130 5.90 -6.38 -4.89
CA THR A 130 4.50 -6.05 -5.03
C THR A 130 3.73 -7.09 -4.24
N LEU A 131 2.90 -6.66 -3.30
CA LEU A 131 1.97 -7.58 -2.65
C LEU A 131 0.72 -7.67 -3.50
N THR A 132 0.34 -8.90 -3.86
CA THR A 132 -1.00 -9.15 -4.36
C THR A 132 -1.93 -9.24 -3.17
N VAL A 133 -2.91 -8.35 -3.13
CA VAL A 133 -3.95 -8.34 -2.11
C VAL A 133 -5.24 -8.83 -2.74
N VAL A 134 -5.82 -9.85 -2.12
CA VAL A 134 -7.14 -10.37 -2.49
C VAL A 134 -8.14 -9.82 -1.49
N LYS A 135 -9.07 -8.99 -1.98
CA LYS A 135 -10.18 -8.50 -1.15
C LYS A 135 -11.33 -9.52 -1.14
N PRO A 136 -11.73 -10.06 0.04
CA PRO A 136 -12.90 -10.91 0.13
C PRO A 136 -14.19 -10.10 0.00
N PRO A 137 -15.29 -10.72 -0.46
CA PRO A 137 -16.54 -10.03 -0.75
C PRO A 137 -17.23 -9.38 0.46
N SER A 138 -16.91 -9.83 1.68
CA SER A 138 -17.47 -9.31 2.95
C SER A 138 -16.70 -8.13 3.55
N ALA A 139 -15.49 -7.82 3.06
CA ALA A 139 -14.67 -6.76 3.62
C ALA A 139 -15.22 -5.37 3.25
N HIS A 140 -15.91 -4.74 4.20
CA HIS A 140 -16.36 -3.36 4.09
C HIS A 140 -15.16 -2.44 4.34
N SER A 141 -14.70 -1.73 3.30
CA SER A 141 -13.66 -0.71 3.44
C SER A 141 -14.32 0.66 3.48
N HIS A 142 -14.08 1.41 4.55
CA HIS A 142 -14.68 2.74 4.79
C HIS A 142 -14.30 3.81 3.75
N THR A 143 -13.31 3.56 2.87
CA THR A 143 -12.69 4.60 2.04
C THR A 143 -12.88 4.41 0.52
N ALA A 144 -13.25 3.22 0.04
CA ALA A 144 -13.45 2.97 -1.40
C ALA A 144 -14.45 1.83 -1.65
N SER A 145 -15.53 2.12 -2.37
CA SER A 145 -16.46 1.11 -2.87
C SER A 145 -16.10 0.79 -4.32
N PRO A 146 -15.71 -0.44 -4.67
CA PRO A 146 -15.40 -0.79 -6.05
C PRO A 146 -16.66 -0.70 -6.91
N SER A 147 -16.51 -0.21 -8.14
CA SER A 147 -17.54 -0.18 -9.17
C SER A 147 -16.99 -0.75 -10.47
N THR A 148 -17.87 -1.34 -11.29
CA THR A 148 -17.52 -1.84 -12.62
C THR A 148 -17.65 -0.71 -13.64
N CYS A 149 -16.71 -0.60 -14.57
CA CYS A 149 -16.79 0.32 -15.70
C CYS A 149 -16.91 -0.45 -17.02
N LYS A 150 -17.71 0.08 -17.95
CA LYS A 150 -17.86 -0.45 -19.32
C LYS A 150 -17.34 0.57 -20.31
N HIS A 151 -16.57 0.10 -21.30
CA HIS A 151 -16.15 0.96 -22.40
C HIS A 151 -17.30 1.18 -23.38
N THR A 152 -17.49 2.39 -23.87
CA THR A 152 -18.61 2.78 -24.74
C THR A 152 -18.56 2.13 -26.12
N SER A 153 -17.39 1.64 -26.55
CA SER A 153 -17.21 1.01 -27.88
C SER A 153 -17.09 -0.53 -27.87
N THR A 154 -17.19 -1.21 -26.72
CA THR A 154 -16.95 -2.67 -26.67
C THR A 154 -18.06 -3.42 -25.94
N THR A 155 -18.96 -3.99 -26.73
CA THR A 155 -19.76 -5.18 -26.39
C THR A 155 -18.80 -6.37 -26.40
N SER A 156 -18.63 -7.09 -25.28
CA SER A 156 -17.87 -8.36 -25.18
C SER A 156 -16.34 -8.28 -24.96
N HIS A 157 -15.88 -7.78 -23.81
CA HIS A 157 -14.86 -8.40 -22.93
C HIS A 157 -14.43 -7.37 -21.87
N GLN A 158 -14.83 -7.56 -20.61
CA GLN A 158 -14.58 -6.60 -19.53
C GLN A 158 -13.62 -7.18 -18.49
N ARG A 159 -12.48 -6.51 -18.29
CA ARG A 159 -11.69 -6.62 -17.06
C ARG A 159 -12.31 -5.69 -16.01
N PRO A 160 -12.42 -6.12 -14.74
CA PRO A 160 -12.88 -5.24 -13.67
C PRO A 160 -11.85 -4.12 -13.46
N VAL A 161 -12.23 -2.89 -13.77
CA VAL A 161 -11.49 -1.66 -13.46
C VAL A 161 -12.26 -0.90 -12.40
N SER A 162 -11.56 -0.44 -11.37
CA SER A 162 -12.16 0.40 -10.31
C SER A 162 -12.43 1.79 -10.87
N CYS A 163 -13.70 2.22 -10.90
CA CYS A 163 -14.04 3.58 -11.28
C CYS A 163 -14.01 4.49 -10.05
N PRO A 164 -13.49 5.72 -10.17
CA PRO A 164 -13.76 6.72 -9.16
C PRO A 164 -15.24 7.14 -9.21
N ARG A 165 -15.81 7.40 -8.03
CA ARG A 165 -17.11 8.07 -7.87
C ARG A 165 -16.95 9.58 -8.01
#